data_AF-A0A9D6KM28-F1
#
_entry.id   AF-A0A9D6KM28-F1
#
_cell.length_a   1.000
_cell.length_b   1.000
_cell.length_c   1.000
_cell.angle_alpha   90.00
_cell.angle_beta   90.00
_cell.angle_gamma   90.00
#
_symmetry.space_group_name_H-M   'P 1'
#
loop_
_entity.id
_entity.type
_entity.pdbx_description
1 polymer ?
#
loop_
_entity_poly.entity_id
_entity_poly.type
_entity_poly.pdbx_seq_one_letter_code
_entity_poly.pdbx_strand_id
1 'polypeptide(L)'
;MHSFTELVDHCATFTLETLRAANEKTVDALQASGATSLVKTLQMIQLQKAILAVGMFSLFEASLQDGLKCRNGFDEAVKVLDDEGKHDLKERFDDLFLAINVLKHGRGRSYDALVAKIKVLPFRVKLPGESFFFEGDVSEVSTLIEVDDAFVQLCGDAISEVSEVIRRVHPEFA
;
A
#
# COMPACT_ATOMS: atom_id res chain seq x y z
N MET A 1 24.24 0.55 9.82
CA MET A 1 23.15 1.50 9.55
C MET A 1 21.97 0.64 9.12
N HIS A 2 20.80 0.73 9.76
CA HIS A 2 19.64 -0.07 9.35
C HIS A 2 19.31 0.23 7.89
N SER A 3 18.98 -0.81 7.12
CA SER A 3 18.54 -0.62 5.74
C SER A 3 17.26 0.22 5.74
N PHE A 4 17.09 1.10 4.75
CA PHE A 4 15.87 1.89 4.60
C PHE A 4 14.60 1.01 4.70
N THR A 5 14.69 -0.21 4.18
CA THR A 5 13.62 -1.20 4.12
C THR A 5 13.22 -1.74 5.49
N GLU A 6 14.18 -1.93 6.40
CA GLU A 6 13.90 -2.36 7.78
C GLU A 6 13.14 -1.28 8.56
N LEU A 7 13.51 -0.01 8.35
CA LEU A 7 12.83 1.11 8.99
C LEU A 7 11.41 1.32 8.45
N VAL A 8 11.19 1.09 7.15
CA VAL A 8 9.84 1.17 6.55
C VAL A 8 8.89 0.16 7.18
N ASP A 9 9.33 -1.09 7.36
CA ASP A 9 8.50 -2.14 7.97
C ASP A 9 8.19 -1.85 9.45
N HIS A 10 9.19 -1.42 10.23
CA HIS A 10 8.97 -0.97 11.60
C HIS A 10 8.02 0.23 11.69
N CYS A 11 8.15 1.20 10.77
CA CYS A 11 7.24 2.34 10.70
C CYS A 11 5.81 1.92 10.35
N ALA A 12 5.65 0.97 9.43
CA ALA A 12 4.35 0.44 9.05
C ALA A 12 3.68 -0.25 10.25
N THR A 13 4.40 -1.16 10.91
CA THR A 13 3.95 -1.87 12.11
C THR A 13 3.53 -0.90 13.22
N PHE A 14 4.42 0.03 13.58
CA PHE A 14 4.15 1.03 14.63
C PHE A 14 2.92 1.88 14.32
N THR A 15 2.78 2.32 13.07
CA THR A 15 1.65 3.14 12.66
C THR A 15 0.35 2.34 12.68
N LEU A 16 0.35 1.09 12.18
CA LEU A 16 -0.82 0.22 12.18
C LEU A 16 -1.29 -0.11 13.60
N GLU A 17 -0.38 -0.41 14.54
CA GLU A 17 -0.73 -0.64 15.95
C GLU A 17 -1.38 0.60 16.57
N THR A 18 -0.81 1.77 16.32
CA THR A 18 -1.36 3.04 16.81
C THR A 18 -2.74 3.33 16.23
N LEU A 19 -2.92 3.10 14.93
CA LEU A 19 -4.20 3.28 14.24
C LEU A 19 -5.25 2.28 14.72
N ARG A 20 -4.87 1.02 14.97
CA ARG A 20 -5.76 -0.02 15.50
C ARG A 20 -6.26 0.35 16.91
N ALA A 21 -5.37 0.76 17.80
CA ALA A 21 -5.75 1.21 19.14
C ALA A 21 -6.68 2.42 19.11
N ALA A 22 -6.42 3.39 18.20
CA ALA A 22 -7.31 4.52 18.00
C ALA A 22 -8.67 4.11 17.43
N ASN A 23 -8.71 3.13 16.53
CA ASN A 23 -9.92 2.59 15.93
C ASN A 23 -10.80 1.91 16.99
N GLU A 24 -10.24 0.99 17.77
CA GLU A 24 -10.94 0.27 18.85
C GLU A 24 -11.57 1.25 19.83
N LYS A 25 -10.80 2.22 20.33
CA LYS A 25 -11.29 3.26 21.24
C LYS A 25 -12.43 4.10 20.63
N THR A 26 -12.36 4.37 19.33
CA THR A 26 -13.38 5.17 18.63
C THR A 26 -14.67 4.36 18.44
N VAL A 27 -14.55 3.09 18.08
CA VAL A 27 -15.68 2.15 17.94
C VAL A 27 -16.39 1.97 19.28
N ASP A 28 -15.65 1.82 20.37
CA ASP A 28 -16.22 1.71 21.72
C ASP A 28 -17.02 2.97 22.10
N ALA A 29 -16.48 4.16 21.80
CA ALA A 29 -17.16 5.43 22.06
C ALA A 29 -18.45 5.58 21.22
N LEU A 30 -18.47 5.03 20.00
CA LEU A 30 -19.65 5.06 19.13
C LEU A 30 -20.83 4.24 19.67
N GLN A 31 -20.59 3.25 20.53
CA GLN A 31 -21.65 2.48 21.20
C GLN A 31 -22.53 3.36 22.10
N ALA A 32 -21.97 4.46 22.62
CA ALA A 32 -22.64 5.39 23.53
C ALA A 32 -22.95 6.76 22.89
N SER A 33 -22.46 7.04 21.68
CA SER A 33 -22.55 8.36 21.05
C SER A 33 -22.48 8.30 19.53
N GLY A 34 -23.46 8.90 18.85
CA GLY A 34 -23.45 9.10 17.39
C GLY A 34 -22.68 10.35 16.94
N ALA A 35 -21.70 10.82 17.73
CA ALA A 35 -21.03 12.09 17.46
C ALA A 35 -20.26 12.07 16.12
N THR A 36 -20.49 13.08 15.30
CA THR A 36 -19.82 13.26 13.99
C THR A 36 -18.30 13.22 14.11
N SER A 37 -17.73 13.72 15.21
CA SER A 37 -16.28 13.69 15.46
C SER A 37 -15.73 12.26 15.52
N LEU A 38 -16.47 11.31 16.09
CA LEU A 38 -16.04 9.90 16.18
C LEU A 38 -16.03 9.25 14.79
N VAL A 39 -17.07 9.49 13.99
CA VAL A 39 -17.12 9.04 12.58
C VAL A 39 -15.95 9.64 11.79
N LYS A 40 -15.65 10.93 12.00
CA LYS A 40 -14.52 11.59 11.35
C LYS A 40 -13.17 11.02 11.79
N THR A 41 -13.04 10.57 13.04
CA THR A 41 -11.85 9.84 13.51
C THR A 41 -11.69 8.52 12.76
N LEU A 42 -12.76 7.74 12.56
CA LEU A 42 -12.68 6.50 11.78
C LEU A 42 -12.26 6.79 10.32
N GLN A 43 -12.85 7.80 9.68
CA GLN A 43 -12.46 8.22 8.32
C GLN A 43 -10.99 8.67 8.24
N MET A 44 -10.53 9.43 9.23
CA MET A 44 -9.13 9.85 9.33
C MET A 44 -8.19 8.64 9.45
N ILE A 45 -8.57 7.61 10.22
CA ILE A 45 -7.79 6.37 10.34
C ILE A 45 -7.66 5.68 8.98
N GLN A 46 -8.76 5.53 8.22
CA GLN A 46 -8.71 4.93 6.88
C GLN A 46 -7.85 5.77 5.91
N LEU A 47 -7.99 7.10 5.95
CA LEU A 47 -7.17 8.00 5.14
C LEU A 47 -5.68 7.88 5.49
N GLN A 48 -5.34 7.75 6.78
CA GLN A 48 -3.96 7.63 7.22
C GLN A 48 -3.29 6.36 6.69
N LYS A 49 -4.02 5.24 6.59
CA LYS A 49 -3.50 4.01 5.97
C LYS A 49 -3.17 4.21 4.50
N ALA A 50 -4.03 4.92 3.76
CA ALA A 50 -3.78 5.24 2.35
C ALA A 50 -2.56 6.14 2.18
N ILE A 51 -2.43 7.17 3.04
CA ILE A 51 -1.25 8.06 3.05
C ILE A 51 0.03 7.27 3.34
N LEU A 52 -0.02 6.36 4.32
CA LEU A 52 1.11 5.51 4.67
C LEU A 52 1.53 4.63 3.49
N ALA A 53 0.60 3.90 2.86
CA ALA A 53 0.89 3.04 1.71
C ALA A 53 1.52 3.80 0.54
N VAL A 54 0.94 4.97 0.19
CA VAL A 54 1.49 5.84 -0.86
C VAL A 54 2.88 6.36 -0.46
N GLY A 55 3.07 6.74 0.79
CA GLY A 55 4.36 7.21 1.32
C GLY A 55 5.45 6.15 1.26
N MET A 56 5.14 4.91 1.67
CA MET A 56 6.08 3.77 1.62
C MET A 56 6.61 3.54 0.21
N PHE A 57 5.71 3.43 -0.77
CA PHE A 57 6.11 3.23 -2.17
C PHE A 57 6.84 4.44 -2.76
N SER A 58 6.42 5.67 -2.42
CA SER A 58 7.08 6.88 -2.95
C SER A 58 8.52 7.00 -2.44
N LEU A 59 8.76 6.70 -1.17
CA LEU A 59 10.11 6.69 -0.60
C LEU A 59 10.92 5.51 -1.12
N PHE A 60 10.30 4.34 -1.29
CA PHE A 60 10.98 3.18 -1.87
C PHE A 60 11.40 3.41 -3.32
N GLU A 61 10.57 4.07 -4.15
CA GLU A 61 10.95 4.45 -5.51
C GLU A 61 12.20 5.34 -5.52
N ALA A 62 12.25 6.31 -4.61
CA ALA A 62 13.42 7.18 -4.47
C ALA A 62 14.68 6.40 -4.04
N SER A 63 14.52 5.43 -3.12
CA SER A 63 15.60 4.53 -2.71
C SER A 63 16.07 3.65 -3.89
N LEU A 64 15.16 3.13 -4.70
CA LEU A 64 15.48 2.38 -5.94
C LEU A 64 16.24 3.25 -6.94
N GLN A 65 15.78 4.47 -7.19
CA GLN A 65 16.42 5.41 -8.12
C GLN A 65 17.84 5.75 -7.67
N ASP A 66 18.05 6.05 -6.39
CA ASP A 66 19.36 6.35 -5.86
C ASP A 66 20.27 5.12 -5.80
N GLY A 67 19.78 3.99 -5.29
CA GLY A 67 20.57 2.77 -5.11
C GLY A 67 20.97 2.11 -6.43
N LEU A 68 20.07 2.11 -7.43
CA LEU A 68 20.34 1.53 -8.76
C LEU A 68 20.88 2.57 -9.77
N LYS A 69 21.04 3.84 -9.35
CA LYS A 69 21.48 4.96 -10.21
C LYS A 69 20.68 5.06 -11.51
N CYS A 70 19.36 4.92 -11.39
CA CYS A 70 18.43 4.89 -12.51
C CYS A 70 17.38 6.01 -12.42
N ARG A 71 16.69 6.26 -13.54
CA ARG A 71 15.62 7.28 -13.59
C ARG A 71 14.28 6.75 -13.10
N ASN A 72 13.97 5.49 -13.38
CA ASN A 72 12.70 4.85 -13.05
C ASN A 72 12.99 3.65 -12.13
N GLY A 73 12.89 3.85 -10.82
CA GLY A 73 13.23 2.84 -9.82
C GLY A 73 12.41 1.56 -9.95
N PHE A 74 11.11 1.69 -10.18
CA PHE A 74 10.22 0.53 -10.32
C PHE A 74 10.45 -0.26 -11.60
N ASP A 75 10.65 0.40 -12.74
CA ASP A 75 10.96 -0.30 -13.99
C ASP A 75 12.25 -1.12 -13.85
N GLU A 76 13.25 -0.57 -13.15
CA GLU A 76 14.51 -1.27 -12.94
C GLU A 76 14.37 -2.43 -11.95
N ALA A 77 13.63 -2.24 -10.85
CA ALA A 77 13.32 -3.33 -9.93
C ALA A 77 12.58 -4.48 -10.62
N VAL A 78 11.60 -4.17 -11.48
CA VAL A 78 10.85 -5.17 -12.25
C VAL A 78 11.77 -5.96 -13.19
N LYS A 79 12.76 -5.32 -13.82
CA LYS A 79 13.76 -6.04 -14.64
C LYS A 79 14.61 -6.98 -13.79
N VAL A 80 15.14 -6.50 -12.66
CA VAL A 80 15.96 -7.32 -11.74
C VAL A 80 15.18 -8.55 -11.29
N LEU A 81 13.90 -8.39 -10.93
CA LEU A 81 13.04 -9.52 -10.55
C LEU A 81 12.82 -10.50 -11.71
N ASP A 82 12.69 -10.01 -12.94
CA ASP A 82 12.50 -10.86 -14.12
C ASP A 82 13.78 -11.65 -14.45
N ASP A 83 14.93 -11.00 -14.40
CA ASP A 83 16.26 -11.60 -14.65
C ASP A 83 16.59 -12.68 -13.60
N GLU A 84 16.17 -12.47 -12.34
CA GLU A 84 16.33 -13.44 -11.25
C GLU A 84 15.21 -14.51 -11.21
N GLY A 85 14.29 -14.51 -12.18
CA GLY A 85 13.19 -15.48 -12.29
C GLY A 85 12.14 -15.38 -11.16
N LYS A 86 12.03 -14.22 -10.52
CA LYS A 86 11.09 -13.93 -9.41
C LYS A 86 9.72 -13.46 -9.91
N HIS A 87 9.11 -14.25 -10.80
CA HIS A 87 7.89 -13.84 -11.52
C HIS A 87 6.70 -13.55 -10.59
N ASP A 88 6.46 -14.38 -9.55
CA ASP A 88 5.35 -14.16 -8.61
C ASP A 88 5.53 -12.86 -7.80
N LEU A 89 6.76 -12.59 -7.35
CA LEU A 89 7.09 -11.36 -6.62
C LEU A 89 6.97 -10.14 -7.53
N LYS A 90 7.43 -10.24 -8.78
CA LYS A 90 7.29 -9.21 -9.80
C LYS A 90 5.82 -8.87 -10.06
N GLU A 91 4.96 -9.87 -10.27
CA GLU A 91 3.54 -9.66 -10.53
C GLU A 91 2.87 -8.97 -9.34
N ARG A 92 3.12 -9.46 -8.12
CA ARG A 92 2.59 -8.85 -6.89
C ARG A 92 3.09 -7.42 -6.67
N PHE A 93 4.36 -7.15 -6.98
CA PHE A 93 4.92 -5.81 -6.88
C PHE A 93 4.31 -4.84 -7.90
N ASP A 94 4.09 -5.31 -9.14
CA ASP A 94 3.39 -4.54 -10.18
C ASP A 94 1.94 -4.26 -9.77
N ASP A 95 1.22 -5.24 -9.23
CA ASP A 95 -0.14 -5.06 -8.71
C ASP A 95 -0.24 -3.95 -7.66
N LEU A 96 0.69 -3.97 -6.70
CA LEU A 96 0.76 -2.96 -5.66
C LEU A 96 1.13 -1.60 -6.24
N PHE A 97 2.09 -1.53 -7.17
CA PHE A 97 2.43 -0.28 -7.84
C PHE A 97 1.23 0.33 -8.58
N LEU A 98 0.45 -0.50 -9.28
CA LEU A 98 -0.79 -0.06 -9.91
C LEU A 98 -1.80 0.44 -8.86
N ALA A 99 -1.95 -0.25 -7.72
CA ALA A 99 -2.85 0.15 -6.64
C ALA A 99 -2.44 1.49 -6.03
N ILE A 100 -1.14 1.71 -5.79
CA ILE A 100 -0.61 2.99 -5.32
C ILE A 100 -0.88 4.12 -6.32
N ASN A 101 -0.71 3.87 -7.63
CA ASN A 101 -1.05 4.85 -8.64
C ASN A 101 -2.55 5.18 -8.65
N VAL A 102 -3.41 4.19 -8.42
CA VAL A 102 -4.85 4.40 -8.28
C VAL A 102 -5.17 5.21 -7.02
N LEU A 103 -4.49 4.97 -5.90
CA LEU A 103 -4.65 5.79 -4.69
C LEU A 103 -4.24 7.26 -4.92
N LYS A 104 -3.20 7.50 -5.73
CA LYS A 104 -2.71 8.85 -6.06
C LYS A 104 -3.57 9.59 -7.09
N HIS A 105 -4.03 8.89 -8.12
CA HIS A 105 -4.56 9.50 -9.34
C HIS A 105 -6.02 9.12 -9.63
N GLY A 106 -6.59 8.16 -8.91
CA GLY A 106 -7.94 7.67 -9.14
C GLY A 106 -8.03 6.80 -10.40
N ARG A 107 -9.09 7.02 -11.19
CA ARG A 107 -9.36 6.23 -12.41
C ARG A 107 -8.35 6.55 -13.52
N GLY A 108 -7.96 5.53 -14.27
CA GLY A 108 -7.06 5.62 -15.40
C GLY A 108 -6.47 4.25 -15.73
N ARG A 109 -5.37 4.23 -16.50
CA ARG A 109 -4.74 2.99 -16.97
C ARG A 109 -4.44 1.98 -15.87
N SER A 110 -3.95 2.44 -14.71
CA SER A 110 -3.64 1.55 -13.59
C SER A 110 -4.90 0.93 -12.99
N TYR A 111 -5.99 1.70 -12.90
CA TYR A 111 -7.28 1.20 -12.45
C TYR A 111 -7.84 0.17 -13.43
N ASP A 112 -7.82 0.48 -14.73
CA ASP A 112 -8.33 -0.43 -15.76
C ASP A 112 -7.56 -1.76 -15.77
N ALA A 113 -6.24 -1.71 -15.58
CA ALA A 113 -5.38 -2.89 -15.47
C ALA A 113 -5.74 -3.75 -14.24
N LEU A 114 -5.97 -3.14 -13.08
CA LEU A 114 -6.39 -3.87 -11.87
C LEU A 114 -7.78 -4.49 -12.03
N VAL A 115 -8.74 -3.74 -12.58
CA VAL A 115 -10.10 -4.25 -12.81
C VAL A 115 -10.08 -5.47 -13.73
N ALA A 116 -9.22 -5.48 -14.76
CA ALA A 116 -9.09 -6.62 -15.67
C ALA A 116 -8.63 -7.92 -14.98
N LYS A 117 -7.89 -7.83 -13.88
CA LYS A 117 -7.37 -8.99 -13.11
C LYS A 117 -7.92 -9.10 -11.69
N ILE A 118 -9.04 -8.44 -11.40
CA ILE A 118 -9.57 -8.32 -10.02
C ILE A 118 -9.78 -9.64 -9.27
N LYS A 119 -10.06 -10.73 -9.98
CA LYS A 119 -10.31 -12.05 -9.36
C LYS A 119 -9.08 -12.69 -8.73
N VAL A 120 -7.88 -12.24 -9.08
CA VAL A 120 -6.62 -12.80 -8.58
C VAL A 120 -5.88 -11.83 -7.66
N LEU A 121 -6.37 -10.60 -7.50
CA LEU A 121 -5.75 -9.62 -6.63
C LEU A 121 -5.92 -10.00 -5.15
N PRO A 122 -4.88 -9.84 -4.32
CA PRO A 122 -4.95 -10.09 -2.88
C PRO A 122 -5.62 -8.94 -2.10
N PHE A 123 -6.11 -7.91 -2.78
CA PHE A 123 -6.78 -6.75 -2.21
C PHE A 123 -7.98 -6.34 -3.06
N ARG A 124 -8.91 -5.61 -2.46
CA ARG A 124 -10.16 -5.22 -3.12
C ARG A 124 -10.01 -3.91 -3.89
N VAL A 125 -10.63 -3.89 -5.07
CA VAL A 125 -10.74 -2.72 -5.95
C VAL A 125 -12.23 -2.44 -6.19
N LYS A 126 -12.66 -1.19 -6.10
CA LYS A 126 -14.05 -0.84 -6.47
C LYS A 126 -14.26 -1.09 -7.95
N LEU A 127 -15.28 -1.87 -8.29
CA LEU A 127 -15.68 -2.10 -9.68
C LEU A 127 -16.28 -0.84 -10.33
N PRO A 128 -16.29 -0.75 -11.67
CA PRO A 128 -17.01 0.30 -12.36
C PRO A 128 -18.49 0.33 -11.94
N GLY A 129 -18.95 1.48 -11.42
CA GLY A 129 -20.32 1.65 -10.93
C GLY A 129 -20.52 1.30 -9.45
N GLU A 130 -19.56 0.65 -8.80
CA GLU A 130 -19.59 0.39 -7.35
C GLU A 130 -19.30 1.71 -6.59
N SER A 131 -20.22 2.09 -5.71
CA SER A 131 -20.10 3.33 -4.93
C SER A 131 -19.39 3.12 -3.59
N PHE A 132 -19.62 1.97 -2.96
CA PHE A 132 -19.12 1.62 -1.63
C PHE A 132 -18.48 0.24 -1.65
N PHE A 133 -17.43 0.05 -0.86
CA PHE A 133 -16.94 -1.29 -0.55
C PHE A 133 -17.93 -2.01 0.36
N PHE A 134 -18.44 -1.34 1.39
CA PHE A 134 -19.43 -1.91 2.30
C PHE A 134 -20.56 -0.92 2.51
N GLU A 135 -21.76 -1.27 2.04
CA GLU A 135 -22.93 -0.43 2.22
C GLU A 135 -23.21 -0.22 3.71
N GLY A 136 -23.32 1.04 4.13
CA GLY A 136 -23.51 1.43 5.53
C GLY A 136 -22.23 1.67 6.32
N ASP A 137 -21.05 1.44 5.74
CA ASP A 137 -19.78 1.83 6.38
C ASP A 137 -19.56 3.34 6.30
N VAL A 138 -19.67 3.99 7.45
CA VAL A 138 -19.47 5.44 7.59
C VAL A 138 -17.99 5.84 7.72
N SER A 139 -17.09 4.86 7.92
CA SER A 139 -15.65 5.09 8.00
C SER A 139 -14.97 5.14 6.64
N GLU A 140 -15.65 4.65 5.59
CA GLU A 140 -15.11 4.59 4.24
C GLU A 140 -14.69 5.99 3.73
N VAL A 141 -13.50 6.04 3.14
CA VAL A 141 -12.98 7.23 2.45
C VAL A 141 -13.06 7.04 0.94
N SER A 142 -13.04 8.16 0.20
CA SER A 142 -13.21 8.15 -1.26
C SER A 142 -11.96 7.62 -1.99
N THR A 143 -11.69 6.32 -1.86
CA THR A 143 -10.65 5.57 -2.58
C THR A 143 -11.28 4.52 -3.50
N LEU A 144 -10.48 4.06 -4.47
CA LEU A 144 -10.85 2.94 -5.37
C LEU A 144 -10.18 1.62 -4.97
N ILE A 145 -9.26 1.67 -4.00
CA ILE A 145 -8.61 0.51 -3.38
C ILE A 145 -9.04 0.47 -1.91
N GLU A 146 -9.39 -0.71 -1.42
CA GLU A 146 -9.64 -0.93 0.01
C GLU A 146 -8.29 -0.98 0.72
N VAL A 147 -8.04 -0.02 1.62
CA VAL A 147 -6.75 0.11 2.31
C VAL A 147 -6.91 -0.32 3.77
N ASP A 148 -7.01 -1.63 3.98
CA ASP A 148 -7.05 -2.23 5.30
C ASP A 148 -5.63 -2.51 5.86
N ASP A 149 -5.55 -3.12 7.05
CA ASP A 149 -4.27 -3.47 7.66
C ASP A 149 -3.50 -4.49 6.80
N ALA A 150 -4.21 -5.41 6.15
CA ALA A 150 -3.61 -6.44 5.31
C ALA A 150 -2.97 -5.85 4.05
N PHE A 151 -3.61 -4.86 3.41
CA PHE A 151 -3.05 -4.13 2.28
C PHE A 151 -1.77 -3.38 2.65
N VAL A 152 -1.75 -2.70 3.80
CA VAL A 152 -0.55 -1.99 4.28
C VAL A 152 0.58 -2.96 4.60
N GLN A 153 0.29 -4.09 5.26
CA GLN A 153 1.29 -5.13 5.51
C GLN A 153 1.83 -5.70 4.20
N LEU A 154 0.94 -6.01 3.24
CA LEU A 154 1.32 -6.51 1.92
C LEU A 154 2.25 -5.54 1.17
N CYS A 155 2.07 -4.23 1.34
CA CYS A 155 2.99 -3.22 0.82
C CYS A 155 4.38 -3.32 1.48
N GLY A 156 4.45 -3.44 2.81
CA GLY A 156 5.70 -3.59 3.54
C GLY A 156 6.46 -4.87 3.15
N ASP A 157 5.76 -6.00 3.13
CA ASP A 157 6.30 -7.31 2.76
C ASP A 157 6.90 -7.27 1.34
N ALA A 158 6.16 -6.72 0.38
CA ALA A 158 6.63 -6.60 -1.01
C ALA A 158 7.89 -5.72 -1.12
N ILE A 159 7.94 -4.57 -0.41
CA ILE A 159 9.12 -3.71 -0.38
C ILE A 159 10.33 -4.47 0.19
N SER A 160 10.13 -5.19 1.30
CA SER A 160 11.18 -5.96 1.94
C SER A 160 11.74 -7.05 1.02
N GLU A 161 10.85 -7.89 0.45
CA GLU A 161 11.22 -8.99 -0.43
C GLU A 161 11.91 -8.51 -1.72
N VAL A 162 11.41 -7.46 -2.37
CA VAL A 162 12.05 -6.87 -3.56
C VAL A 162 13.45 -6.37 -3.23
N SER A 163 13.61 -5.73 -2.06
CA SER A 163 14.90 -5.22 -1.63
C SER A 163 15.91 -6.31 -1.33
N GLU A 164 15.47 -7.45 -0.78
CA GLU A 164 16.33 -8.61 -0.59
C GLU A 164 16.84 -9.19 -1.90
N VAL A 165 15.99 -9.26 -2.93
CA VAL A 165 16.42 -9.70 -4.27
C VAL A 165 17.41 -8.71 -4.87
N ILE A 166 17.11 -7.41 -4.81
CA ILE A 166 18.00 -6.38 -5.32
C ILE A 166 19.35 -6.41 -4.62
N ARG A 167 19.41 -6.51 -3.28
CA ARG A 167 20.68 -6.61 -2.53
C ARG A 167 21.55 -7.80 -2.91
N ARG A 168 20.93 -8.89 -3.38
CA ARG A 168 21.67 -10.08 -3.84
C ARG A 168 22.42 -9.82 -5.14
N VAL A 169 21.79 -9.07 -6.05
CA VAL A 169 22.34 -8.73 -7.38
C VAL A 169 23.23 -7.49 -7.29
N HIS A 170 22.85 -6.53 -6.45
CA HIS A 170 23.49 -5.24 -6.20
C HIS A 170 23.80 -5.08 -4.70
N PRO A 171 24.90 -5.66 -4.19
CA PRO A 171 25.27 -5.58 -2.78
C PRO A 171 25.47 -4.15 -2.24
N GLU A 172 25.73 -3.20 -3.13
CA GLU A 172 25.80 -1.76 -2.86
C GLU A 172 24.45 -1.08 -2.59
N PHE A 173 23.33 -1.75 -2.87
CA PHE A 173 21.98 -1.27 -2.57
C PHE A 173 21.72 -1.31 -1.05
N ALA A 174 21.51 -0.15 -0.43
CA ALA A 174 21.36 0.01 1.02
C ALA A 174 19.90 0.01 1.49
#